data_AF-A0A5M5M3N4-F1
#
_entry.id   AF-A0A5M5M3N4-F1
#
_cell.length_a   1.000
_cell.length_b   1.000
_cell.length_c   1.000
_cell.angle_alpha   90.00
_cell.angle_beta   90.00
_cell.angle_gamma   90.00
#
_symmetry.space_group_name_H-M   'P 1'
#
loop_
_entity.id
_entity.type
_entity.pdbx_description
1 polymer ?
#
loop_
_entity_poly.entity_id
_entity_poly.type
_entity_poly.pdbx_seq_one_letter_code
_entity_poly.pdbx_strand_id
1 'polypeptide(L)'
;MSKEIIYIDYDEALNIYGKMIDASDGGFEGVRDEGGIRATLDFVQNDLYYPTFADKLTYLMYRFCSGHFFNDGNKRIALTLGTYFLHKNNYYWHACICMRTLESIIYHVAASNIDQDLLLRIVNSFLISKDYDEELKIDIANAMSKGELGIQGEDYEQD
;
A
#
# COMPACT_ATOMS: atom_id res chain seq x y z
N MET A 1 -13.60 22.88 -1.23
CA MET A 1 -13.61 22.23 0.10
C MET A 1 -12.80 20.97 -0.03
N SER A 2 -11.64 20.89 0.63
CA SER A 2 -10.95 19.60 0.80
C SER A 2 -11.89 18.70 1.60
N LYS A 3 -12.14 17.48 1.11
CA LYS A 3 -12.87 16.47 1.89
C LYS A 3 -12.00 16.14 3.10
N GLU A 4 -12.61 16.19 4.29
CA GLU A 4 -11.98 15.72 5.51
C GLU A 4 -11.68 14.22 5.37
N ILE A 5 -10.42 13.84 5.59
CA ILE A 5 -9.98 12.44 5.52
C ILE A 5 -10.35 11.76 6.82
N ILE A 6 -11.03 10.63 6.73
CA ILE A 6 -11.45 9.83 7.87
C ILE A 6 -10.39 8.74 8.10
N TYR A 7 -9.61 8.89 9.16
CA TYR A 7 -8.47 8.02 9.48
C TYR A 7 -8.88 6.73 10.18
N ILE A 8 -7.99 5.74 10.10
CA ILE A 8 -8.10 4.46 10.81
C ILE A 8 -7.50 4.64 12.20
N ASP A 9 -8.23 4.29 13.25
CA ASP A 9 -7.68 4.26 14.60
C ASP A 9 -7.06 2.89 14.94
N TYR A 10 -6.37 2.83 16.08
CA TYR A 10 -5.67 1.62 16.50
C TYR A 10 -6.61 0.43 16.72
N ASP A 11 -7.78 0.65 17.31
CA ASP A 11 -8.73 -0.41 17.63
C ASP A 11 -9.39 -0.95 16.36
N GLU A 12 -9.68 -0.08 15.40
CA GLU A 12 -10.10 -0.47 14.05
C GLU A 12 -9.04 -1.32 13.35
N ALA A 13 -7.77 -0.91 13.41
CA ALA A 13 -6.68 -1.67 12.80
C ALA A 13 -6.55 -3.08 13.38
N LEU A 14 -6.64 -3.22 14.71
CA LEU A 14 -6.63 -4.54 15.37
C LEU A 14 -7.86 -5.38 15.04
N ASN A 15 -9.04 -4.79 15.05
CA ASN A 15 -10.28 -5.50 14.70
C ASN A 15 -10.24 -6.02 13.26
N ILE A 16 -9.72 -5.22 12.32
CA ILE A 16 -9.53 -5.62 10.93
C ILE A 16 -8.48 -6.73 10.83
N TYR A 17 -7.40 -6.63 11.59
CA TYR A 17 -6.37 -7.66 11.65
C TYR A 17 -6.94 -9.00 12.11
N GLY A 18 -7.66 -9.04 13.23
CA GLY A 18 -8.30 -10.27 13.74
C GLY A 18 -9.24 -10.89 12.70
N LYS A 19 -10.14 -10.09 12.11
CA LYS A 19 -11.05 -10.54 11.05
C LYS A 19 -10.32 -11.09 9.82
N MET A 20 -9.19 -10.48 9.44
CA MET A 20 -8.39 -10.92 8.30
C MET A 20 -7.72 -12.27 8.57
N ILE A 21 -7.20 -12.49 9.79
CA ILE A 21 -6.61 -13.77 10.19
C ILE A 21 -7.69 -14.86 10.23
N ASP A 22 -8.83 -14.58 10.85
CA ASP A 22 -9.96 -15.52 10.92
C ASP A 22 -10.47 -15.94 9.53
N ALA A 23 -10.57 -14.97 8.61
CA ALA A 23 -11.02 -15.22 7.24
C ALA A 23 -9.99 -15.99 6.38
N SER A 24 -8.74 -16.13 6.84
CA SER A 24 -7.66 -16.81 6.12
C SER A 24 -7.46 -18.28 6.54
N ASP A 25 -8.47 -18.91 7.18
CA ASP A 25 -8.38 -20.24 7.80
C ASP A 25 -7.26 -20.36 8.86
N GLY A 26 -6.86 -19.22 9.45
CA GLY A 26 -5.87 -19.11 10.51
C GLY A 26 -4.58 -18.36 10.14
N GLY A 27 -3.68 -18.31 11.12
CA GLY A 27 -2.41 -17.58 11.11
C GLY A 27 -1.88 -17.44 12.53
N PHE A 28 -0.59 -17.10 12.70
CA PHE A 28 -0.06 -16.83 14.03
C PHE A 28 -0.43 -15.41 14.44
N GLU A 29 -1.61 -15.26 15.04
CA GLU A 29 -2.10 -13.97 15.52
C GLU A 29 -1.17 -13.38 16.58
N GLY A 30 -0.95 -12.07 16.50
CA GLY A 30 -0.35 -11.31 17.58
C GLY A 30 0.31 -10.03 17.11
N VAL A 31 0.23 -9.02 17.95
CA VAL A 31 0.93 -7.75 17.76
C VAL A 31 2.39 -7.94 18.18
N ARG A 32 3.31 -7.65 17.26
CA ARG A 32 4.75 -7.68 17.50
C ARG A 32 5.28 -6.32 17.90
N ASP A 33 4.78 -5.26 17.28
CA ASP A 33 5.21 -3.88 17.52
C ASP A 33 4.01 -2.93 17.59
N GLU A 34 3.43 -2.81 18.79
CA GLU A 34 2.32 -1.89 19.04
C GLU A 34 2.72 -0.42 18.84
N GLY A 35 3.94 -0.05 19.24
CA GLY A 35 4.45 1.31 19.10
C GLY A 35 4.56 1.73 17.64
N GLY A 36 5.05 0.83 16.78
CA GLY A 36 5.13 1.04 15.34
C GLY A 36 3.77 1.22 14.66
N ILE A 37 2.76 0.46 15.08
CA ILE A 37 1.37 0.63 14.59
C ILE A 37 0.86 2.02 14.94
N ARG A 38 0.92 2.40 16.23
CA ARG A 38 0.42 3.69 16.70
C ARG A 38 1.15 4.86 16.01
N ALA A 39 2.48 4.80 15.96
CA ALA A 39 3.28 5.81 15.28
C ALA A 39 2.94 5.93 13.78
N THR A 40 2.64 4.81 13.11
CA THR A 40 2.22 4.83 11.69
C THR A 40 0.86 5.50 11.52
N LEU A 41 -0.13 5.15 12.35
CA LEU A 41 -1.49 5.72 12.31
C LEU A 41 -1.52 7.20 12.72
N ASP A 42 -0.60 7.64 13.58
CA ASP A 42 -0.45 9.05 13.92
C ASP A 42 0.27 9.81 12.80
N PHE A 43 1.38 9.30 12.29
CA PHE A 43 2.23 10.02 11.34
C PHE A 43 1.60 10.18 9.95
N VAL A 44 0.74 9.24 9.52
CA VAL A 44 -0.01 9.35 8.24
C VAL A 44 -0.87 10.61 8.15
N GLN A 45 -1.26 11.17 9.30
CA GLN A 45 -2.09 12.37 9.37
C GLN A 45 -1.28 13.65 9.10
N ASN A 46 0.04 13.58 9.03
CA ASN A 46 0.89 14.75 8.83
C ASN A 46 0.87 15.25 7.37
N ASP A 47 0.16 16.36 7.14
CA ASP A 47 0.00 16.95 5.80
C ASP A 47 1.29 17.57 5.23
N LEU A 48 2.32 17.83 6.05
CA LEU A 48 3.62 18.28 5.54
C LEU A 48 4.35 17.16 4.79
N TYR A 49 4.22 15.93 5.27
CA TYR A 49 4.87 14.75 4.69
C TYR A 49 3.96 13.99 3.72
N TYR A 50 2.65 13.96 3.99
CA TYR A 50 1.65 13.24 3.21
C TYR A 50 0.51 14.19 2.82
N PRO A 51 0.74 15.12 1.87
CA PRO A 51 -0.20 16.19 1.55
C PRO A 51 -1.46 15.69 0.82
N THR A 52 -1.39 14.56 0.11
CA THR A 52 -2.52 14.01 -0.64
C THR A 52 -3.05 12.71 -0.05
N PHE A 53 -4.27 12.33 -0.42
CA PHE A 53 -4.82 11.02 -0.04
C PHE A 53 -3.99 9.85 -0.59
N ALA A 54 -3.37 10.02 -1.78
CA ALA A 54 -2.48 9.02 -2.35
C ALA A 54 -1.22 8.82 -1.48
N ASP A 55 -0.61 9.92 -1.03
CA ASP A 55 0.56 9.86 -0.12
C ASP A 55 0.22 9.10 1.17
N LYS A 56 -0.95 9.40 1.74
CA LYS A 56 -1.43 8.79 2.99
C LYS A 56 -1.73 7.30 2.82
N LEU A 57 -2.41 6.93 1.73
CA LEU A 57 -2.71 5.53 1.40
C LEU A 57 -1.43 4.73 1.15
N THR A 58 -0.50 5.27 0.36
CA THR A 58 0.81 4.67 0.09
C THR A 58 1.60 4.46 1.36
N TYR A 59 1.73 5.48 2.19
CA TYR A 59 2.47 5.39 3.45
C TYR A 59 1.88 4.32 4.37
N LEU A 60 0.54 4.30 4.52
CA LEU A 60 -0.14 3.30 5.33
C LEU A 60 0.16 1.88 4.81
N MET A 61 -0.05 1.62 3.52
CA MET A 61 0.18 0.29 2.93
C MET A 61 1.66 -0.11 3.03
N TYR A 62 2.58 0.80 2.72
CA TYR A 62 4.01 0.54 2.78
C TYR A 62 4.46 0.17 4.19
N ARG A 63 4.11 0.98 5.20
CA ARG A 63 4.55 0.77 6.58
C ARG A 63 3.96 -0.49 7.21
N PHE A 64 2.69 -0.80 6.98
CA PHE A 64 2.11 -2.04 7.47
C PHE A 64 2.66 -3.28 6.75
N CYS A 65 3.14 -3.12 5.52
CA CYS A 65 3.76 -4.21 4.77
C CYS A 65 5.20 -4.48 5.22
N SER A 66 6.04 -3.43 5.29
CA SER A 66 7.48 -3.51 5.55
C SER A 66 7.86 -3.43 7.03
N GLY A 67 6.99 -2.87 7.88
CA GLY A 67 7.26 -2.64 9.31
C GLY A 67 7.18 -3.89 10.19
N HIS A 68 6.65 -5.02 9.66
CA HIS A 68 6.50 -6.28 10.40
C HIS A 68 5.81 -6.13 11.77
N PHE A 69 4.78 -5.30 11.84
CA PHE A 69 4.08 -4.96 13.08
C PHE A 69 3.33 -6.13 13.72
N PHE A 70 2.97 -7.13 12.92
CA PHE A 70 2.28 -8.33 13.38
C PHE A 70 3.16 -9.57 13.21
N ASN A 71 2.86 -10.60 14.00
CA ASN A 71 3.54 -11.89 13.98
C ASN A 71 3.41 -12.60 12.62
N ASP A 72 2.22 -12.54 12.02
CA ASP A 72 1.93 -13.03 10.67
C ASP A 72 0.93 -12.08 9.99
N GLY A 73 0.88 -12.12 8.66
CA GLY A 73 -0.14 -11.46 7.87
C GLY A 73 0.20 -10.04 7.44
N ASN A 74 1.43 -9.54 7.62
CA ASN A 74 1.81 -8.15 7.31
C ASN A 74 1.47 -7.70 5.87
N LYS A 75 1.68 -8.56 4.86
CA LYS A 75 1.25 -8.28 3.48
C LYS A 75 -0.27 -8.15 3.35
N ARG A 76 -0.98 -9.11 3.96
CA ARG A 76 -2.45 -9.19 3.92
C ARG A 76 -3.07 -7.99 4.64
N ILE A 77 -2.59 -7.65 5.84
CA ILE A 77 -3.12 -6.52 6.60
C ILE A 77 -2.81 -5.18 5.94
N ALA A 78 -1.64 -5.01 5.31
CA ALA A 78 -1.34 -3.80 4.53
C ALA A 78 -2.37 -3.56 3.43
N LEU A 79 -2.67 -4.60 2.65
CA LEU A 79 -3.65 -4.54 1.56
C LEU A 79 -5.09 -4.36 2.08
N THR A 80 -5.44 -5.04 3.17
CA THR A 80 -6.76 -4.93 3.81
C THR A 80 -6.98 -3.55 4.42
N LEU A 81 -6.00 -2.97 5.12
CA LEU A 81 -6.10 -1.62 5.67
C LEU A 81 -6.14 -0.57 4.57
N GLY A 82 -5.36 -0.72 3.49
CA GLY A 82 -5.46 0.17 2.33
C GLY A 82 -6.85 0.12 1.69
N THR A 83 -7.41 -1.08 1.52
CA THR A 83 -8.78 -1.28 1.02
C THR A 83 -9.84 -0.68 1.95
N TYR A 84 -9.69 -0.87 3.25
CA TYR A 84 -10.58 -0.29 4.25
C TYR A 84 -10.49 1.25 4.27
N PHE A 85 -9.29 1.82 4.15
CA PHE A 85 -9.07 3.26 4.12
C PHE A 85 -9.74 3.91 2.90
N LEU A 86 -9.66 3.27 1.72
CA LEU A 86 -10.40 3.65 0.51
C LEU A 86 -11.91 3.65 0.77
N HIS A 87 -12.44 2.55 1.31
CA HIS A 87 -13.86 2.42 1.61
C HIS A 87 -14.34 3.51 2.59
N LYS A 88 -13.60 3.71 3.69
CA LYS A 88 -13.87 4.69 4.74
C LYS A 88 -13.90 6.13 4.21
N ASN A 89 -13.16 6.42 3.13
CA ASN A 89 -13.10 7.73 2.48
C ASN A 89 -13.97 7.85 1.21
N ASN A 90 -14.94 6.94 1.02
CA ASN A 90 -15.89 6.92 -0.10
C ASN A 90 -15.28 6.60 -1.48
N TYR A 91 -14.11 5.97 -1.53
CA TYR A 91 -13.52 5.43 -2.76
C TYR A 91 -14.03 4.00 -3.02
N TYR A 92 -15.35 3.79 -3.02
CA TYR A 92 -15.96 2.45 -3.01
C TYR A 92 -15.51 1.57 -4.17
N TRP A 93 -15.50 2.10 -5.40
CA TRP A 93 -15.05 1.32 -6.56
C TRP A 93 -13.59 0.88 -6.43
N HIS A 94 -12.72 1.80 -6.04
CA HIS A 94 -11.31 1.49 -5.79
C HIS A 94 -11.17 0.45 -4.68
N ALA A 95 -11.94 0.56 -3.58
CA ALA A 95 -11.94 -0.45 -2.54
C ALA A 95 -12.33 -1.84 -3.08
N CYS A 96 -13.33 -1.93 -3.98
CA CYS A 96 -13.73 -3.21 -4.59
C CYS A 96 -12.63 -3.88 -5.43
N ILE A 97 -11.75 -3.10 -6.07
CA ILE A 97 -10.71 -3.64 -6.96
C ILE A 97 -9.31 -3.64 -6.34
N CYS A 98 -9.08 -2.89 -5.26
CA CYS A 98 -7.77 -2.64 -4.65
C CYS A 98 -7.01 -3.92 -4.36
N MET A 99 -7.64 -4.88 -3.67
CA MET A 99 -7.01 -6.14 -3.31
C MET A 99 -6.46 -6.87 -4.54
N ARG A 100 -7.31 -7.10 -5.55
CA ARG A 100 -6.90 -7.78 -6.78
C ARG A 100 -5.86 -7.00 -7.58
N THR A 101 -5.95 -5.68 -7.61
CA THR A 101 -5.06 -4.83 -8.41
C THR A 101 -3.67 -4.69 -7.78
N LEU A 102 -3.59 -4.58 -6.46
CA LEU A 102 -2.34 -4.25 -5.76
C LEU A 102 -1.69 -5.45 -5.04
N GLU A 103 -2.29 -6.64 -5.06
CA GLU A 103 -1.74 -7.85 -4.41
C GLU A 103 -0.29 -8.14 -4.84
N SER A 104 -0.04 -8.23 -6.15
CA SER A 104 1.32 -8.48 -6.67
C SER A 104 2.28 -7.36 -6.31
N ILE A 105 1.81 -6.11 -6.30
CA ILE A 105 2.63 -4.95 -5.92
C ILE A 105 3.05 -5.05 -4.45
N ILE A 106 2.11 -5.33 -3.55
CA ILE A 106 2.38 -5.51 -2.11
C ILE A 106 3.31 -6.69 -1.84
N TYR A 107 3.20 -7.77 -2.63
CA TYR A 107 4.17 -8.85 -2.57
C TYR A 107 5.60 -8.36 -2.86
N HIS A 108 5.78 -7.53 -3.88
CA HIS A 108 7.09 -6.97 -4.23
C HIS A 108 7.56 -5.87 -3.26
N VAL A 109 6.65 -5.13 -2.62
CA VAL A 109 7.01 -4.24 -1.49
C VAL A 109 7.61 -5.06 -0.33
N ALA A 110 6.98 -6.18 0.03
CA ALA A 110 7.49 -7.06 1.08
C ALA A 110 8.82 -7.74 0.73
N ALA A 111 9.10 -7.93 -0.57
CA ALA A 111 10.36 -8.44 -1.07
C ALA A 111 11.45 -7.35 -1.21
N SER A 112 11.14 -6.10 -0.84
CA SER A 112 12.00 -4.92 -1.02
C SER A 112 12.36 -4.61 -2.48
N ASN A 113 11.54 -5.08 -3.42
CA ASN A 113 11.69 -4.81 -4.84
C ASN A 113 11.01 -3.49 -5.25
N ILE A 114 9.90 -3.14 -4.59
CA ILE A 114 9.17 -1.89 -4.80
C ILE A 114 9.31 -1.05 -3.54
N ASP A 115 9.92 0.12 -3.66
CA ASP A 115 10.05 1.09 -2.58
C ASP A 115 8.79 1.96 -2.45
N GLN A 116 8.82 2.89 -1.49
CA GLN A 116 7.67 3.75 -1.20
C GLN A 116 7.38 4.73 -2.36
N ASP A 117 8.40 5.19 -3.08
CA ASP A 117 8.26 6.18 -4.15
C ASP A 117 7.64 5.55 -5.40
N LEU A 118 8.09 4.34 -5.78
CA LEU A 118 7.48 3.57 -6.85
C LEU A 118 6.06 3.13 -6.47
N LEU A 119 5.82 2.72 -5.22
CA LEU A 119 4.47 2.44 -4.75
C LEU A 119 3.56 3.68 -4.85
N LEU A 120 4.07 4.88 -4.57
CA LEU A 120 3.32 6.13 -4.69
C LEU A 120 2.88 6.38 -6.14
N ARG A 121 3.77 6.16 -7.11
CA ARG A 121 3.44 6.31 -8.54
C ARG A 121 2.35 5.31 -8.97
N ILE A 122 2.44 4.07 -8.51
CA ILE A 122 1.43 3.03 -8.74
C ILE A 122 0.08 3.42 -8.13
N VAL A 123 0.06 3.82 -6.86
CA VAL A 123 -1.16 4.20 -6.14
C VAL A 123 -1.82 5.43 -6.74
N ASN A 124 -1.03 6.41 -7.20
CA ASN A 124 -1.57 7.58 -7.90
C ASN A 124 -2.30 7.16 -9.18
N SER A 125 -1.67 6.36 -10.05
CA SER A 125 -2.28 5.85 -11.27
C SER A 125 -3.56 5.04 -11.00
N PHE A 126 -3.51 4.21 -9.96
CA PHE A 126 -4.67 3.46 -9.47
C PHE A 126 -5.85 4.38 -9.07
N LEU A 127 -5.59 5.42 -8.28
CA LEU A 127 -6.63 6.34 -7.78
C LEU A 127 -7.24 7.24 -8.87
N ILE A 128 -6.46 7.59 -9.90
CA ILE A 128 -6.96 8.38 -11.03
C ILE A 128 -7.54 7.50 -12.15
N SER A 129 -7.56 6.17 -11.97
CA SER A 129 -8.04 5.19 -12.95
C SER A 129 -7.41 5.37 -14.35
N LYS A 130 -6.12 5.74 -14.39
CA LYS A 130 -5.34 5.82 -15.63
C LYS A 130 -4.45 4.59 -15.75
N ASP A 131 -4.22 4.18 -17.00
CA ASP A 131 -3.15 3.22 -17.27
C ASP A 131 -1.79 3.83 -16.92
N TYR A 132 -0.82 2.97 -16.63
CA TYR A 132 0.55 3.40 -16.34
C TYR A 132 1.18 3.96 -17.62
N ASP A 133 1.92 5.07 -17.47
CA ASP A 133 2.82 5.52 -18.53
C ASP A 133 3.94 4.49 -18.77
N GLU A 134 4.63 4.62 -19.90
CA GLU A 134 5.65 3.66 -20.33
C GLU A 134 6.80 3.56 -19.32
N GLU A 135 7.25 4.71 -18.78
CA GLU A 135 8.28 4.78 -17.75
C GLU A 135 7.87 3.98 -16.50
N LEU A 136 6.66 4.20 -15.97
CA LEU A 136 6.16 3.47 -14.82
C LEU A 136 6.02 1.97 -15.10
N LYS A 137 5.60 1.57 -16.31
CA LYS A 137 5.55 0.14 -16.69
C LYS A 137 6.93 -0.50 -16.65
N ILE A 138 7.95 0.18 -17.17
CA ILE A 138 9.34 -0.29 -17.18
C ILE A 138 9.88 -0.38 -15.75
N ASP A 139 9.66 0.64 -14.93
CA ASP A 139 10.11 0.66 -13.54
C ASP A 139 9.48 -0.48 -12.72
N ILE A 140 8.18 -0.72 -12.89
CA ILE A 140 7.48 -1.85 -12.28
C ILE A 140 8.09 -3.17 -12.77
N ALA A 141 8.30 -3.33 -14.09
CA ALA A 141 8.84 -4.56 -14.64
C ALA A 141 10.27 -4.84 -14.13
N ASN A 142 11.13 -3.81 -14.06
CA ASN A 142 12.48 -3.90 -13.52
C ASN A 142 12.48 -4.26 -12.03
N ALA A 143 11.63 -3.61 -11.24
CA ALA A 143 11.43 -3.93 -9.83
C ALA A 143 10.98 -5.39 -9.66
N MET A 144 10.00 -5.85 -10.45
CA MET A 144 9.45 -7.20 -10.35
C MET A 144 10.43 -8.29 -10.82
N SER A 145 11.31 -7.98 -11.78
CA SER A 145 12.33 -8.88 -12.33
C SER A 145 13.66 -8.88 -11.57
N LYS A 146 13.79 -8.10 -10.49
CA LYS A 146 15.07 -7.89 -9.78
C LYS A 146 16.19 -7.35 -10.70
N GLY A 147 15.81 -6.59 -11.73
CA GLY A 147 16.75 -6.01 -12.71
C GLY A 147 17.21 -6.96 -13.81
N GLU A 148 16.64 -8.17 -13.92
CA GLU A 148 17.03 -9.16 -14.94
C GLU A 148 16.53 -8.82 -16.36
N LEU A 149 15.63 -7.84 -16.51
CA LEU A 149 15.09 -7.44 -17.82
C LEU A 149 16.09 -6.69 -18.70
N GLY A 150 17.07 -6.00 -18.11
CA GLY A 150 18.11 -5.29 -18.86
C GLY A 150 17.61 -4.12 -19.72
N ILE A 151 16.44 -3.54 -19.39
CA ILE A 151 15.83 -2.41 -20.11
C ILE A 151 15.92 -1.15 -19.23
N GLN A 152 16.45 -0.04 -19.77
CA GLN A 152 16.53 1.26 -19.10
C GLN A 152 15.53 2.25 -19.71
N GLY A 153 15.08 3.23 -18.92
CA GLY A 153 14.12 4.26 -19.38
C GLY A 153 14.63 5.08 -20.57
N GLU A 154 15.95 5.24 -20.72
CA GLU A 154 16.59 5.96 -21.83
C GLU A 154 16.58 5.19 -23.16
N ASP A 155 16.26 3.88 -23.15
CA ASP A 155 16.29 3.05 -24.35
C ASP A 155 15.18 3.37 -25.37
N TYR A 156 14.25 4.26 -25.02
CA TYR A 156 13.08 4.63 -25.83
C TYR A 156 12.99 6.11 -26.21
N GLU A 157 13.87 6.98 -25.69
CA GLU A 157 13.93 8.40 -26.11
C GLU A 157 14.67 8.60 -27.45
N GLN A 158 15.08 7.51 -28.12
CA GLN A 158 15.87 7.57 -29.36
C GLN A 158 15.08 7.45 -30.67
N ASP A 159 13.74 7.33 -30.63
CA ASP A 159 12.89 7.23 -31.84
C ASP A 159 12.05 8.49 -32.13
#